data_AF-A0A7Y5NXP2-F1
#
_entry.id   AF-A0A7Y5NXP2-F1
#
_cell.length_a   1.000
_cell.length_b   1.000
_cell.length_c   1.000
_cell.angle_alpha   90.00
_cell.angle_beta   90.00
_cell.angle_gamma   90.00
#
_symmetry.space_group_name_H-M   'P 1'
#
loop_
_entity.id
_entity.type
_entity.pdbx_description
1 polymer ?
#
loop_
_entity_poly.entity_id
_entity_poly.type
_entity_poly.pdbx_seq_one_letter_code
_entity_poly.pdbx_strand_id
1 'polypeptide(L)'
;MRKRLLALITHRWVISAFLTTCFIGAMGQGVMSFGCSGWDPRKPFERHNPDVDRALEMIEDGQFENAEEILTDYLDTDVCEKGKIGLPENLPQKADGTFDLGLVLFYLAEKYGERFGDENKLLEKIDAGENLDGIRETFELRGNEIKCALIVALGIAKDNRLPAELRARAYYVAGNLEFLRLEYPKAIASYEEALKLVPGVVEEAGGDGIGRDAAWNRAVAIRRLEKLLEDAGTDGGEDADQQGPQPQDADGGQDKDGGDPNGPDGDLDGGGQDGGDPKGQDAGDDAGGGEADAGPDGGEKDQDGGDQGKDAGDEDPNDGEPKDPQDGEPQPAEPGDRGNASSDPGDRILERFDQMETYQQQDAKKRNHDRKRTLEDK
;
A
#
# COMPACT_ATOMS: atom_id res chain seq x y z
N MET A 1 -41.67 -16.32 -37.40
CA MET A 1 -42.05 -15.55 -38.61
C MET A 1 -40.96 -14.51 -38.84
N ARG A 2 -39.93 -14.81 -39.64
CA ARG A 2 -39.83 -14.46 -41.06
C ARG A 2 -40.04 -12.95 -41.34
N LYS A 3 -38.93 -12.21 -41.47
CA LYS A 3 -38.57 -11.24 -42.55
C LYS A 3 -37.93 -9.94 -42.03
N ARG A 4 -36.89 -9.50 -42.79
CA ARG A 4 -36.05 -8.27 -42.76
C ARG A 4 -34.62 -8.63 -42.32
N LEU A 5 -33.67 -9.07 -43.15
CA LEU A 5 -33.32 -8.91 -44.56
C LEU A 5 -32.98 -7.46 -45.00
N LEU A 6 -31.66 -7.25 -45.17
CA LEU A 6 -30.94 -6.36 -46.11
C LEU A 6 -30.90 -4.84 -45.85
N ALA A 7 -29.76 -4.39 -45.33
CA ALA A 7 -29.05 -3.21 -45.83
C ALA A 7 -27.55 -3.55 -45.89
N LEU A 8 -27.08 -3.79 -47.11
CA LEU A 8 -25.71 -4.09 -47.49
C LEU A 8 -25.26 -2.93 -48.38
N ILE A 9 -23.98 -2.57 -48.30
CA ILE A 9 -23.19 -1.85 -49.33
C ILE A 9 -23.29 -0.32 -49.27
N THR A 10 -22.24 0.33 -48.74
CA THR A 10 -21.32 1.19 -49.52
C THR A 10 -20.24 1.77 -48.59
N HIS A 11 -19.06 1.18 -48.55
CA HIS A 11 -17.78 1.90 -48.44
C HIS A 11 -16.61 0.93 -48.71
N ARG A 12 -16.51 0.52 -49.98
CA ARG A 12 -15.22 0.22 -50.62
C ARG A 12 -14.77 1.52 -51.28
N TRP A 13 -13.47 1.65 -51.56
CA TRP A 13 -12.74 2.83 -52.08
C TRP A 13 -12.11 3.69 -50.99
N VAL A 14 -10.96 3.27 -50.44
CA VAL A 14 -9.64 3.91 -50.65
C VAL A 14 -8.57 2.86 -50.33
N ILE A 15 -8.07 2.19 -51.37
CA ILE A 15 -6.74 1.56 -51.38
C ILE A 15 -5.94 2.40 -52.37
N SER A 16 -4.84 3.02 -51.94
CA SER A 16 -3.60 3.10 -52.74
C SER A 16 -2.50 3.87 -52.01
N ALA A 17 -1.30 3.29 -52.12
CA ALA A 17 0.02 3.89 -51.91
C ALA A 17 0.48 4.08 -50.46
N PHE A 18 1.27 3.12 -49.95
CA PHE A 18 2.67 3.35 -49.55
C PHE A 18 3.34 1.99 -49.29
N LEU A 19 3.83 1.37 -50.36
CA LEU A 19 4.63 0.14 -50.34
C LEU A 19 5.82 0.35 -51.28
N THR A 20 6.80 1.18 -50.90
CA THR A 20 8.09 1.24 -51.63
C THR A 20 9.20 1.91 -50.81
N THR A 21 9.86 1.17 -49.91
CA THR A 21 11.28 1.40 -49.52
C THR A 21 11.75 0.30 -48.59
N CYS A 22 12.12 -0.86 -49.15
CA CYS A 22 12.89 -1.88 -48.44
C CYS A 22 13.80 -2.62 -49.43
N PHE A 23 14.71 -1.92 -50.12
CA PHE A 23 15.90 -2.53 -50.73
C PHE A 23 16.92 -1.44 -50.99
N ILE A 24 17.97 -1.36 -50.15
CA ILE A 24 19.36 -0.93 -50.38
C ILE A 24 19.92 -0.57 -49.01
N GLY A 25 20.78 -1.43 -48.47
CA GLY A 25 21.43 -1.20 -47.18
C GLY A 25 22.01 -2.45 -46.51
N ALA A 26 22.46 -3.44 -47.30
CA ALA A 26 23.32 -4.51 -46.79
C ALA A 26 24.78 -4.11 -47.06
N MET A 27 25.61 -4.19 -46.03
CA MET A 27 27.09 -4.11 -45.97
C MET A 27 27.58 -2.99 -45.03
N GLY A 28 27.47 -3.26 -43.74
CA GLY A 28 28.09 -2.48 -42.66
C GLY A 28 28.03 -3.28 -41.37
N GLN A 29 28.93 -4.26 -41.23
CA GLN A 29 29.11 -5.04 -40.00
C GLN A 29 29.60 -4.11 -38.87
N GLY A 30 28.79 -3.97 -37.83
CA GLY A 30 29.11 -3.22 -36.63
C GLY A 30 28.13 -3.55 -35.51
N VAL A 31 28.30 -4.74 -34.92
CA VAL A 31 28.00 -5.06 -33.51
C VAL A 31 26.72 -4.43 -32.93
N MET A 32 25.56 -5.08 -33.08
CA MET A 32 24.97 -5.92 -32.03
C MET A 32 24.94 -5.26 -30.63
N SER A 33 24.00 -4.34 -30.37
CA SER A 33 23.62 -3.91 -29.00
C SER A 33 22.18 -3.37 -28.88
N PHE A 34 21.27 -3.85 -29.72
CA PHE A 34 19.83 -3.77 -29.49
C PHE A 34 19.29 -5.20 -29.64
N GLY A 35 18.53 -5.82 -28.74
CA GLY A 35 18.10 -5.46 -27.40
C GLY A 35 17.73 -6.78 -26.73
N CYS A 36 18.59 -7.26 -25.84
CA CYS A 36 18.35 -8.46 -25.03
C CYS A 36 18.49 -8.11 -23.54
N SER A 37 17.94 -6.97 -23.11
CA SER A 37 17.77 -6.68 -21.69
C SER A 37 16.60 -7.52 -21.16
N GLY A 38 16.86 -8.78 -20.81
CA GLY A 38 15.90 -9.67 -20.15
C GLY A 38 15.70 -11.06 -20.79
N TRP A 39 16.38 -11.37 -21.89
CA TRP A 39 16.29 -12.69 -22.52
C TRP A 39 17.22 -13.70 -21.83
N ASP A 40 16.67 -14.67 -21.09
CA ASP A 40 17.41 -15.85 -20.62
C ASP A 40 17.38 -16.95 -21.72
N PRO A 41 18.52 -17.29 -22.35
CA PRO A 41 18.60 -18.36 -23.34
C PRO A 41 18.13 -19.73 -22.84
N ARG A 42 18.02 -19.94 -21.52
CA ARG A 42 17.57 -21.21 -20.94
C ARG A 42 16.05 -21.29 -20.79
N LYS A 43 15.33 -20.16 -20.88
CA LYS A 43 13.87 -20.06 -20.70
C LYS A 43 13.23 -19.08 -21.71
N PRO A 44 13.43 -19.28 -23.03
CA PRO A 44 13.05 -18.30 -24.06
C PRO A 44 11.54 -18.02 -24.22
N PHE A 45 10.67 -18.70 -23.48
CA PHE A 45 9.21 -18.64 -23.68
C PHE A 45 8.37 -18.44 -22.40
N GLU A 46 8.98 -18.42 -21.20
CA GLU A 46 8.18 -18.36 -19.96
C GLU A 46 7.59 -16.97 -19.67
N ARG A 47 8.15 -15.90 -20.26
CA ARG A 47 7.57 -14.53 -20.21
C ARG A 47 6.68 -14.16 -21.38
N HIS A 48 6.60 -15.00 -22.41
CA HIS A 48 5.78 -14.75 -23.60
C HIS A 48 4.70 -15.82 -23.72
N ASN A 49 4.04 -16.12 -22.61
CA ASN A 49 2.83 -16.91 -22.66
C ASN A 49 1.68 -15.96 -23.03
N PRO A 50 0.94 -16.23 -24.12
CA PRO A 50 -0.13 -15.33 -24.59
C PRO A 50 -1.27 -15.16 -23.58
N ASP A 51 -1.45 -16.10 -22.65
CA ASP A 51 -2.44 -16.00 -21.59
C ASP A 51 -1.95 -15.05 -20.47
N VAL A 52 -0.65 -15.09 -20.12
CA VAL A 52 -0.05 -14.11 -19.20
C VAL A 52 -0.08 -12.71 -19.81
N ASP A 53 0.30 -12.57 -21.09
CA ASP A 53 0.24 -11.28 -21.79
C ASP A 53 -1.19 -10.70 -21.80
N ARG A 54 -2.20 -11.54 -22.04
CA ARG A 54 -3.62 -11.14 -21.98
C ARG A 54 -4.04 -10.75 -20.57
N ALA A 55 -3.62 -11.50 -19.55
CA ALA A 55 -3.91 -11.16 -18.17
C ALA A 55 -3.28 -9.81 -17.77
N LEU A 56 -2.07 -9.50 -18.24
CA LEU A 56 -1.44 -8.20 -18.01
C LEU A 56 -2.22 -7.05 -18.66
N GLU A 57 -2.67 -7.22 -19.90
CA GLU A 57 -3.55 -6.24 -20.57
C GLU A 57 -4.85 -6.02 -19.75
N MET A 58 -5.44 -7.10 -19.22
CA MET A 58 -6.62 -7.01 -18.35
C MET A 58 -6.34 -6.31 -17.02
N ILE A 59 -5.16 -6.49 -16.43
CA ILE A 59 -4.73 -5.77 -15.21
C ILE A 59 -4.63 -4.26 -15.51
N GLU A 60 -4.03 -3.89 -16.63
CA GLU A 60 -3.91 -2.49 -17.07
C GLU A 60 -5.29 -1.86 -17.32
N ASP A 61 -6.24 -2.62 -17.86
CA ASP A 61 -7.63 -2.21 -18.07
C ASP A 61 -8.50 -2.25 -16.79
N GLY A 62 -7.95 -2.71 -15.65
CA GLY A 62 -8.65 -2.84 -14.38
C GLY A 62 -9.66 -4.00 -14.32
N GLN A 63 -9.55 -4.98 -15.23
CA GLN A 63 -10.36 -6.19 -15.29
C GLN A 63 -9.75 -7.33 -14.45
N PHE A 64 -9.61 -7.10 -13.14
CA PHE A 64 -8.88 -8.00 -12.27
C PHE A 64 -9.51 -9.39 -12.13
N GLU A 65 -10.84 -9.50 -12.16
CA GLU A 65 -11.53 -10.81 -12.07
C GLU A 65 -11.24 -11.69 -13.30
N ASN A 66 -11.24 -11.08 -14.50
CA ASN A 66 -10.90 -11.81 -15.74
C ASN A 66 -9.43 -12.20 -15.75
N ALA A 67 -8.55 -11.32 -15.24
CA ALA A 67 -7.13 -11.61 -15.11
C ALA A 67 -6.87 -12.77 -14.13
N GLU A 68 -7.60 -12.84 -13.01
CA GLU A 68 -7.53 -13.93 -12.05
C GLU A 68 -7.89 -15.27 -12.71
N GLU A 69 -9.02 -15.32 -13.43
CA GLU A 69 -9.47 -16.56 -14.10
C GLU A 69 -8.40 -17.07 -15.09
N ILE A 70 -7.82 -16.17 -15.90
CA ILE A 70 -6.79 -16.55 -16.87
C ILE A 70 -5.50 -17.02 -16.17
N LEU A 71 -5.06 -16.32 -15.14
CA LEU A 71 -3.83 -16.67 -14.43
C LEU A 71 -3.99 -17.96 -13.62
N THR A 72 -5.16 -18.20 -13.04
CA THR A 72 -5.44 -19.44 -12.30
C THR A 72 -5.45 -20.66 -13.22
N ASP A 73 -6.09 -20.56 -14.40
CA ASP A 73 -6.03 -21.60 -15.44
C ASP A 73 -4.59 -21.81 -15.94
N TYR A 74 -3.87 -20.72 -16.25
CA TYR A 74 -2.47 -20.80 -16.68
C TYR A 74 -1.59 -21.51 -15.64
N LEU A 75 -1.80 -21.24 -14.35
CA LEU A 75 -1.01 -21.80 -13.26
C LEU A 75 -1.47 -23.20 -12.84
N ASP A 76 -2.60 -23.70 -13.36
CA ASP A 76 -3.26 -24.95 -12.92
C ASP A 76 -3.54 -24.91 -11.41
N THR A 77 -4.13 -23.79 -10.97
CA THR A 77 -4.51 -23.58 -9.57
C THR A 77 -5.99 -23.20 -9.44
N ASP A 78 -6.53 -23.38 -8.25
CA ASP A 78 -7.90 -23.01 -7.93
C ASP A 78 -8.04 -21.49 -7.78
N VAL A 79 -9.24 -20.96 -8.00
CA VAL A 79 -9.61 -19.58 -7.65
C VAL A 79 -9.57 -19.38 -6.14
N CYS A 80 -9.38 -18.13 -5.68
CA CYS A 80 -9.42 -17.86 -4.25
C CYS A 80 -10.81 -18.15 -3.67
N GLU A 81 -10.93 -19.12 -2.77
CA GLU A 81 -12.19 -19.40 -2.07
C GLU A 81 -11.99 -19.36 -0.55
N LYS A 82 -12.70 -18.45 0.14
CA LYS A 82 -12.67 -18.31 1.61
C LYS A 82 -11.25 -18.18 2.18
N GLY A 83 -10.40 -17.45 1.48
CA GLY A 83 -9.00 -17.23 1.87
C GLY A 83 -8.10 -18.45 1.72
N LYS A 84 -8.48 -19.40 0.87
CA LYS A 84 -7.69 -20.57 0.50
C LYS A 84 -7.49 -20.58 -1.01
N ILE A 85 -6.26 -20.84 -1.41
CA ILE A 85 -5.88 -21.02 -2.81
C ILE A 85 -4.94 -22.22 -2.88
N GLY A 86 -5.12 -23.07 -3.88
CA GLY A 86 -4.18 -24.14 -4.18
C GLY A 86 -2.82 -23.53 -4.58
N LEU A 87 -1.73 -24.22 -4.30
CA LEU A 87 -0.42 -23.86 -4.86
C LEU A 87 0.21 -25.14 -5.42
N PRO A 88 0.14 -25.38 -6.73
CA PRO A 88 0.75 -26.57 -7.31
C PRO A 88 2.29 -26.54 -7.19
N GLU A 89 2.92 -27.70 -7.19
CA GLU A 89 4.39 -27.79 -6.99
C GLU A 89 5.21 -27.16 -8.12
N ASN A 90 4.59 -26.91 -9.27
CA ASN A 90 5.21 -26.34 -10.47
C ASN A 90 5.25 -24.80 -10.47
N LEU A 91 4.65 -24.09 -9.50
CA LEU A 91 4.68 -22.63 -9.43
C LEU A 91 6.08 -21.99 -9.55
N PRO A 92 7.16 -22.55 -8.97
CA PRO A 92 8.51 -22.00 -9.13
C PRO A 92 8.99 -21.97 -10.59
N GLN A 93 8.40 -22.82 -11.45
CA GLN A 93 8.68 -22.83 -12.89
C GLN A 93 7.95 -21.70 -13.61
N LYS A 94 6.84 -21.21 -13.05
CA LYS A 94 6.00 -20.13 -13.56
C LYS A 94 5.98 -18.92 -12.62
N ALA A 95 7.14 -18.59 -12.05
CA ALA A 95 7.23 -17.64 -10.94
C ALA A 95 6.75 -16.22 -11.28
N ASP A 96 6.99 -15.75 -12.51
CA ASP A 96 6.50 -14.43 -12.97
C ASP A 96 4.95 -14.41 -12.98
N GLY A 97 4.29 -15.35 -13.67
CA GLY A 97 2.83 -15.43 -13.67
C GLY A 97 2.22 -15.71 -12.29
N THR A 98 2.94 -16.43 -11.42
CA THR A 98 2.53 -16.62 -10.01
C THR A 98 2.59 -15.28 -9.26
N PHE A 99 3.60 -14.46 -9.52
CA PHE A 99 3.71 -13.14 -8.92
C PHE A 99 2.59 -12.22 -9.42
N ASP A 100 2.30 -12.26 -10.71
CA ASP A 100 1.21 -11.49 -11.31
C ASP A 100 -0.15 -11.88 -10.72
N LEU A 101 -0.41 -13.17 -10.46
CA LEU A 101 -1.61 -13.61 -9.74
C LEU A 101 -1.67 -13.00 -8.33
N GLY A 102 -0.54 -12.93 -7.63
CA GLY A 102 -0.45 -12.26 -6.33
C GLY A 102 -0.80 -10.77 -6.41
N LEU A 103 -0.41 -10.08 -7.48
CA LEU A 103 -0.79 -8.68 -7.72
C LEU A 103 -2.28 -8.52 -8.04
N VAL A 104 -2.84 -9.40 -8.86
CA VAL A 104 -4.30 -9.42 -9.15
C VAL A 104 -5.10 -9.56 -7.87
N LEU A 105 -4.76 -10.55 -7.03
CA LEU A 105 -5.43 -10.77 -5.75
C LEU A 105 -5.25 -9.58 -4.79
N PHE A 106 -4.11 -8.90 -4.83
CA PHE A 106 -3.91 -7.64 -4.10
C PHE A 106 -4.88 -6.55 -4.59
N TYR A 107 -5.03 -6.34 -5.90
CA TYR A 107 -5.97 -5.35 -6.43
C TYR A 107 -7.44 -5.71 -6.17
N LEU A 108 -7.80 -7.00 -6.25
CA LEU A 108 -9.12 -7.48 -5.84
C LEU A 108 -9.37 -7.20 -4.36
N ALA A 109 -8.39 -7.40 -3.48
CA ALA A 109 -8.50 -7.02 -2.08
C ALA A 109 -8.72 -5.50 -1.90
N GLU A 110 -8.07 -4.65 -2.69
CA GLU A 110 -8.27 -3.20 -2.63
C GLU A 110 -9.67 -2.75 -3.09
N LYS A 111 -10.35 -3.54 -3.93
CA LYS A 111 -11.75 -3.30 -4.31
C LYS A 111 -12.70 -3.43 -3.11
N TYR A 112 -12.39 -4.34 -2.18
CA TYR A 112 -13.17 -4.56 -0.98
C TYR A 112 -12.66 -3.67 0.17
N GLY A 113 -13.06 -2.40 0.16
CA GLY A 113 -12.84 -1.47 1.28
C GLY A 113 -12.16 -0.17 0.88
N GLU A 114 -11.81 0.63 1.89
CA GLU A 114 -11.08 1.88 1.66
C GLU A 114 -9.63 1.60 1.25
N ARG A 115 -9.12 2.50 0.39
CA ARG A 115 -7.73 2.47 -0.07
C ARG A 115 -6.77 2.68 1.09
N PHE A 116 -5.51 2.29 0.85
CA PHE A 116 -4.41 2.56 1.77
C PHE A 116 -4.42 4.02 2.25
N GLY A 117 -4.42 4.24 3.57
CA GLY A 117 -4.37 5.58 4.18
C GLY A 117 -5.72 6.26 4.41
N ASP A 118 -6.83 5.67 3.96
CA ASP A 118 -8.19 6.17 4.15
C ASP A 118 -8.92 5.49 5.33
N GLU A 119 -8.18 4.96 6.33
CA GLU A 119 -8.79 4.24 7.46
C GLU A 119 -9.79 5.11 8.25
N ASN A 120 -9.56 6.42 8.27
CA ASN A 120 -10.46 7.37 8.94
C ASN A 120 -11.83 7.43 8.27
N LYS A 121 -11.92 7.23 6.94
CA LYS A 121 -13.20 7.23 6.24
C LYS A 121 -14.07 6.06 6.69
N LEU A 122 -13.46 4.93 7.02
CA LEU A 122 -14.18 3.81 7.60
C LEU A 122 -14.77 4.17 8.97
N LEU A 123 -13.99 4.83 9.83
CA LEU A 123 -14.48 5.29 11.13
C LEU A 123 -15.62 6.31 10.96
N GLU A 124 -15.47 7.25 10.03
CA GLU A 124 -16.53 8.22 9.68
C GLU A 124 -17.82 7.53 9.22
N LYS A 125 -17.71 6.45 8.43
CA LYS A 125 -18.86 5.64 8.00
C LYS A 125 -19.57 4.95 9.17
N ILE A 126 -18.79 4.40 10.11
CA ILE A 126 -19.31 3.80 11.34
C ILE A 126 -20.04 4.86 12.18
N ASP A 127 -19.43 6.03 12.37
CA ASP A 127 -20.01 7.14 13.14
C ASP A 127 -21.25 7.73 12.46
N ALA A 128 -21.30 7.72 11.13
CA ALA A 128 -22.47 8.12 10.35
C ALA A 128 -23.63 7.11 10.43
N GLY A 129 -23.45 5.98 11.13
CA GLY A 129 -24.47 4.95 11.29
C GLY A 129 -24.70 4.13 10.02
N GLU A 130 -23.69 4.00 9.15
CA GLU A 130 -23.76 3.09 8.00
C GLU A 130 -23.94 1.64 8.48
N ASN A 131 -24.50 0.78 7.62
CA ASN A 131 -24.83 -0.60 7.97
C ASN A 131 -23.57 -1.39 8.37
N LEU A 132 -23.41 -1.65 9.66
CA LEU A 132 -22.29 -2.39 10.24
C LEU A 132 -22.16 -3.82 9.67
N ASP A 133 -23.27 -4.46 9.31
CA ASP A 133 -23.23 -5.80 8.71
C ASP A 133 -22.60 -5.77 7.31
N GLY A 134 -22.93 -4.75 6.50
CA GLY A 134 -22.34 -4.58 5.17
C GLY A 134 -20.85 -4.21 5.23
N ILE A 135 -20.46 -3.41 6.23
CA ILE A 135 -19.05 -3.11 6.51
C ILE A 135 -18.31 -4.40 6.87
N ARG A 136 -18.85 -5.20 7.80
CA ARG A 136 -18.26 -6.47 8.21
C ARG A 136 -18.12 -7.45 7.05
N GLU A 137 -19.16 -7.60 6.23
CA GLU A 137 -19.13 -8.45 5.03
C GLU A 137 -18.02 -8.01 4.06
N THR A 138 -17.88 -6.71 3.82
CA THR A 138 -16.81 -6.17 2.98
C THR A 138 -15.42 -6.48 3.55
N PHE A 139 -15.25 -6.39 4.87
CA PHE A 139 -14.00 -6.78 5.54
C PHE A 139 -13.70 -8.26 5.43
N GLU A 140 -14.72 -9.12 5.50
CA GLU A 140 -14.54 -10.55 5.36
C GLU A 140 -14.12 -10.93 3.93
N LEU A 141 -14.76 -10.33 2.92
CA LEU A 141 -14.37 -10.48 1.51
C LEU A 141 -12.93 -10.02 1.29
N ARG A 142 -12.59 -8.81 1.74
CA ARG A 142 -11.22 -8.29 1.73
C ARG A 142 -10.24 -9.24 2.38
N GLY A 143 -10.57 -9.72 3.57
CA GLY A 143 -9.72 -10.61 4.36
C GLY A 143 -9.48 -11.94 3.68
N ASN A 144 -10.43 -12.43 2.87
CA ASN A 144 -10.27 -13.64 2.07
C ASN A 144 -9.27 -13.42 0.93
N GLU A 145 -9.45 -12.34 0.14
CA GLU A 145 -8.52 -12.01 -0.94
C GLU A 145 -7.09 -11.79 -0.42
N ILE A 146 -6.94 -11.05 0.69
CA ILE A 146 -5.65 -10.81 1.33
C ILE A 146 -4.97 -12.13 1.72
N LYS A 147 -5.71 -13.10 2.27
CA LYS A 147 -5.14 -14.39 2.67
C LYS A 147 -4.62 -15.17 1.46
N CYS A 148 -5.38 -15.23 0.36
CA CYS A 148 -4.95 -15.89 -0.87
C CYS A 148 -3.72 -15.20 -1.46
N ALA A 149 -3.75 -13.87 -1.56
CA ALA A 149 -2.63 -13.07 -2.04
C ALA A 149 -1.36 -13.30 -1.20
N LEU A 150 -1.49 -13.38 0.13
CA LEU A 150 -0.37 -13.68 1.04
C LEU A 150 0.18 -15.08 0.84
N ILE A 151 -0.67 -16.09 0.61
CA ILE A 151 -0.24 -17.46 0.32
C ILE A 151 0.64 -17.47 -0.95
N VAL A 152 0.17 -16.83 -2.02
CA VAL A 152 0.89 -16.73 -3.29
C VAL A 152 2.20 -15.94 -3.13
N ALA A 153 2.14 -14.72 -2.60
CA ALA A 153 3.29 -13.85 -2.46
C ALA A 153 4.37 -14.46 -1.54
N LEU A 154 3.99 -15.02 -0.38
CA LEU A 154 4.95 -15.65 0.53
C LEU A 154 5.51 -16.97 -0.02
N GLY A 155 4.75 -17.68 -0.86
CA GLY A 155 5.23 -18.85 -1.58
C GLY A 155 6.43 -18.52 -2.48
N ILE A 156 6.33 -17.41 -3.22
CA ILE A 156 7.43 -16.89 -4.05
C ILE A 156 8.56 -16.35 -3.18
N ALA A 157 8.24 -15.49 -2.21
CA ALA A 157 9.23 -14.78 -1.40
C ALA A 157 10.17 -15.74 -0.62
N LYS A 158 9.64 -16.87 -0.14
CA LYS A 158 10.38 -17.85 0.66
C LYS A 158 11.13 -18.89 -0.18
N ASP A 159 10.88 -18.99 -1.50
CA ASP A 159 11.59 -19.93 -2.35
C ASP A 159 12.98 -19.42 -2.73
N ASN A 160 14.01 -19.93 -2.06
CA ASN A 160 15.41 -19.55 -2.30
C ASN A 160 15.96 -19.94 -3.68
N ARG A 161 15.21 -20.70 -4.49
CA ARG A 161 15.58 -21.02 -5.87
C ARG A 161 15.28 -19.88 -6.85
N LEU A 162 14.43 -18.94 -6.45
CA LEU A 162 14.03 -17.80 -7.28
C LEU A 162 15.01 -16.63 -7.13
N PRO A 163 15.10 -15.73 -8.15
CA PRO A 163 15.94 -14.54 -8.08
C PRO A 163 15.63 -13.66 -6.88
N ALA A 164 16.65 -13.04 -6.30
CA ALA A 164 16.51 -12.22 -5.09
C ALA A 164 15.57 -11.03 -5.32
N GLU A 165 15.59 -10.45 -6.52
CA GLU A 165 14.78 -9.31 -6.92
C GLU A 165 13.28 -9.66 -6.95
N LEU A 166 12.92 -10.81 -7.52
CA LEU A 166 11.54 -11.29 -7.55
C LEU A 166 11.04 -11.59 -6.13
N ARG A 167 11.89 -12.20 -5.30
CA ARG A 167 11.57 -12.49 -3.91
C ARG A 167 11.38 -11.21 -3.08
N ALA A 168 12.21 -10.19 -3.32
CA ALA A 168 12.07 -8.89 -2.66
C ALA A 168 10.75 -8.21 -3.02
N ARG A 169 10.37 -8.23 -4.31
CA ARG A 169 9.06 -7.76 -4.78
C ARG A 169 7.91 -8.50 -4.13
N ALA A 170 8.02 -9.83 -4.01
CA ALA A 170 7.00 -10.64 -3.34
C ALA A 170 6.88 -10.32 -1.84
N TYR A 171 8.00 -10.12 -1.13
CA TYR A 171 7.97 -9.63 0.25
C TYR A 171 7.39 -8.22 0.38
N TYR A 172 7.68 -7.33 -0.58
CA TYR A 172 7.09 -5.99 -0.62
C TYR A 172 5.57 -6.05 -0.77
N VAL A 173 5.05 -6.86 -1.70
CA VAL A 173 3.60 -7.10 -1.86
C VAL A 173 3.00 -7.71 -0.59
N ALA A 174 3.66 -8.69 0.03
CA ALA A 174 3.23 -9.26 1.30
C ALA A 174 3.14 -8.19 2.41
N GLY A 175 4.12 -7.29 2.48
CA GLY A 175 4.09 -6.14 3.39
C GLY A 175 2.90 -5.22 3.16
N ASN A 176 2.59 -4.93 1.89
CA ASN A 176 1.42 -4.11 1.53
C ASN A 176 0.11 -4.81 1.95
N LEU A 177 -0.02 -6.12 1.70
CA LEU A 177 -1.18 -6.93 2.11
C LEU A 177 -1.37 -6.95 3.64
N GLU A 178 -0.27 -7.15 4.38
CA GLU A 178 -0.26 -7.09 5.85
C GLU A 178 -0.67 -5.71 6.36
N PHE A 179 -0.26 -4.64 5.66
CA PHE A 179 -0.67 -3.29 5.99
C PHE A 179 -2.18 -3.09 5.77
N LEU A 180 -2.76 -3.60 4.67
CA LEU A 180 -4.20 -3.45 4.39
C LEU A 180 -5.10 -4.10 5.45
N ARG A 181 -4.60 -5.12 6.17
CA ARG A 181 -5.30 -5.73 7.31
C ARG A 181 -4.92 -5.12 8.67
N LEU A 182 -4.24 -3.97 8.67
CA LEU A 182 -3.79 -3.22 9.85
C LEU A 182 -2.79 -3.99 10.73
N GLU A 183 -2.11 -4.99 10.17
CA GLU A 183 -1.14 -5.83 10.88
C GLU A 183 0.26 -5.26 10.71
N TYR A 184 0.44 -4.01 11.16
CA TYR A 184 1.68 -3.25 10.95
C TYR A 184 2.96 -3.97 11.38
N PRO A 185 3.02 -4.72 12.50
CA PRO A 185 4.23 -5.48 12.86
C PRO A 185 4.63 -6.50 11.80
N LYS A 186 3.66 -7.20 11.20
CA LYS A 186 3.91 -8.19 10.13
C LYS A 186 4.24 -7.51 8.80
N ALA A 187 3.64 -6.36 8.53
CA ALA A 187 3.99 -5.53 7.37
C ALA A 187 5.46 -5.09 7.46
N ILE A 188 5.88 -4.54 8.61
CA ILE A 188 7.26 -4.13 8.88
C ILE A 188 8.22 -5.30 8.67
N ALA A 189 7.92 -6.48 9.24
CA ALA A 189 8.75 -7.66 9.08
C ALA A 189 8.91 -8.07 7.61
N SER A 190 7.83 -8.00 6.81
CA SER A 190 7.87 -8.32 5.39
C SER A 190 8.70 -7.30 4.59
N TYR A 191 8.56 -6.00 4.86
CA TYR A 191 9.41 -4.99 4.23
C TYR A 191 10.88 -5.12 4.62
N GLU A 192 11.19 -5.53 5.85
CA GLU A 192 12.56 -5.83 6.26
C GLU A 192 13.15 -7.01 5.50
N GLU A 193 12.39 -8.09 5.28
CA GLU A 193 12.84 -9.19 4.43
C GLU A 193 13.09 -8.74 2.98
N ALA A 194 12.24 -7.85 2.43
CA ALA A 194 12.50 -7.24 1.11
C ALA A 194 13.81 -6.45 1.09
N LEU A 195 14.04 -5.60 2.10
CA LEU A 195 15.23 -4.75 2.23
C LEU A 195 16.53 -5.53 2.45
N LYS A 196 16.47 -6.73 3.05
CA LYS A 196 17.62 -7.64 3.17
C LYS A 196 18.06 -8.18 1.80
N LEU A 197 17.12 -8.34 0.87
CA LEU A 197 17.38 -8.85 -0.47
C LEU A 197 17.76 -7.74 -1.44
N VAL A 198 17.02 -6.62 -1.42
CA VAL A 198 17.20 -5.47 -2.30
C VAL A 198 17.22 -4.20 -1.44
N PRO A 199 18.41 -3.66 -1.12
CA PRO A 199 18.53 -2.43 -0.34
C PRO A 199 17.95 -1.22 -1.08
N GLY A 200 17.43 -0.24 -0.35
CA GLY A 200 16.89 1.02 -0.91
C GLY A 200 17.96 1.98 -1.41
N VAL A 201 18.64 1.61 -2.49
CA VAL A 201 19.58 2.48 -3.22
C VAL A 201 18.81 3.37 -4.19
N VAL A 202 19.25 4.62 -4.36
CA VAL A 202 18.62 5.54 -5.33
C VAL A 202 18.79 5.04 -6.77
N GLU A 203 17.80 5.31 -7.63
CA GLU A 203 17.79 4.82 -9.01
C GLU A 203 18.97 5.34 -9.83
N GLU A 204 19.42 6.56 -9.56
CA GLU A 204 20.58 7.18 -10.20
C GLU A 204 21.88 6.43 -9.90
N ALA A 205 21.91 5.67 -8.80
CA ALA A 205 23.02 4.78 -8.43
C ALA A 205 22.79 3.33 -8.93
N GLY A 206 21.81 3.10 -9.80
CA GLY A 206 21.49 1.80 -10.39
C GLY A 206 20.70 0.87 -9.45
N GLY A 207 20.06 1.42 -8.42
CA GLY A 207 19.20 0.65 -7.51
C GLY A 207 17.84 0.31 -8.11
N ASP A 208 17.28 -0.85 -7.72
CA ASP A 208 15.88 -1.18 -7.95
C ASP A 208 15.01 -0.32 -7.01
N GLY A 209 14.01 0.38 -7.57
CA GLY A 209 13.09 1.23 -6.82
C GLY A 209 12.34 0.51 -5.70
N ILE A 210 12.20 -0.82 -5.78
CA ILE A 210 11.51 -1.63 -4.76
C ILE A 210 12.13 -1.51 -3.37
N GLY A 211 13.45 -1.43 -3.26
CA GLY A 211 14.09 -1.27 -1.96
C GLY A 211 13.73 0.08 -1.32
N ARG A 212 13.66 1.14 -2.13
CA ARG A 212 13.27 2.48 -1.67
C ARG A 212 11.79 2.50 -1.25
N ASP A 213 10.93 1.90 -2.04
CA ASP A 213 9.49 1.84 -1.78
C ASP A 213 9.20 1.00 -0.52
N ALA A 214 9.92 -0.11 -0.32
CA ALA A 214 9.86 -0.92 0.90
C ALA A 214 10.33 -0.12 2.14
N ALA A 215 11.42 0.64 2.03
CA ALA A 215 11.89 1.49 3.13
C ALA A 215 10.86 2.58 3.50
N TRP A 216 10.26 3.20 2.49
CA TRP A 216 9.20 4.19 2.68
C TRP A 216 7.97 3.58 3.36
N ASN A 217 7.43 2.48 2.82
CA ASN A 217 6.24 1.83 3.37
C ASN A 217 6.49 1.27 4.78
N ARG A 218 7.70 0.78 5.07
CA ARG A 218 8.12 0.40 6.42
C ARG A 218 8.06 1.57 7.38
N ALA A 219 8.58 2.75 7.01
CA ALA A 219 8.53 3.93 7.85
C ALA A 219 7.09 4.40 8.11
N VAL A 220 6.22 4.32 7.09
CA VAL A 220 4.79 4.59 7.26
C VAL A 220 4.15 3.60 8.25
N ALA A 221 4.41 2.30 8.10
CA ALA A 221 3.89 1.27 9.01
C ALA A 221 4.34 1.47 10.46
N ILE A 222 5.59 1.88 10.68
CA ILE A 222 6.11 2.22 12.03
C ILE A 222 5.32 3.38 12.62
N ARG A 223 5.14 4.47 11.89
CA ARG A 223 4.38 5.64 12.37
C ARG A 223 2.92 5.29 12.71
N ARG A 224 2.30 4.41 11.92
CA ARG A 224 0.94 3.94 12.20
C ARG A 224 0.87 3.08 13.45
N LEU A 225 1.86 2.20 13.65
CA LEU A 225 1.98 1.40 14.86
C LEU A 225 2.21 2.27 16.10
N GLU A 226 3.11 3.26 16.03
CA GLU A 226 3.36 4.22 17.12
C GLU A 226 2.08 4.95 17.51
N LYS A 227 1.35 5.52 16.54
CA LYS A 227 0.08 6.19 16.80
C LYS A 227 -0.95 5.27 17.46
N LEU A 228 -1.08 4.02 16.99
CA LEU A 228 -1.99 3.04 17.57
C LEU A 228 -1.64 2.75 19.05
N LEU A 229 -0.36 2.73 19.38
CA LEU A 229 0.11 2.55 20.77
C LEU A 229 -0.13 3.79 21.64
N GLU A 230 0.03 5.00 21.08
CA GLU A 230 -0.29 6.27 21.77
C GLU A 230 -1.79 6.37 22.10
N ASP A 231 -2.66 6.10 21.12
CA ASP A 231 -4.11 6.15 21.29
C ASP A 231 -4.58 5.10 22.32
N ALA A 232 -4.00 3.89 22.30
CA ALA A 232 -4.32 2.85 23.29
C ALA A 232 -3.86 3.15 24.73
N GLY A 233 -2.93 4.08 24.92
CA GLY A 233 -2.39 4.47 26.23
C GLY A 233 -3.11 5.65 26.89
N THR A 234 -3.93 6.40 26.14
CA THR A 234 -4.45 7.70 26.58
C THR A 234 -5.81 7.60 27.30
N ASP A 235 -6.55 6.50 27.13
CA ASP A 235 -7.90 6.33 27.73
C ASP A 235 -7.90 5.82 29.18
N GLY A 236 -6.72 5.67 29.80
CA GLY A 236 -6.55 4.99 31.09
C GLY A 236 -6.48 5.89 32.33
N GLY A 237 -6.53 7.22 32.24
CA GLY A 237 -5.94 8.01 33.34
C GLY A 237 -6.37 9.46 33.61
N GLU A 238 -7.52 9.97 33.18
CA GLU A 238 -7.91 11.36 33.53
C GLU A 238 -9.31 11.55 34.16
N ASP A 239 -10.01 10.48 34.57
CA ASP A 239 -11.25 10.58 35.38
C ASP A 239 -11.07 10.12 36.85
N ALA A 240 -9.87 10.28 37.40
CA ALA A 240 -9.63 10.21 38.84
C ALA A 240 -9.49 11.63 39.44
N ASP A 241 -10.45 12.49 39.16
CA ASP A 241 -10.59 13.77 39.83
C ASP A 241 -11.03 13.57 41.30
N GLN A 242 -10.17 14.03 42.20
CA GLN A 242 -10.54 15.03 43.19
C GLN A 242 -11.86 14.82 43.96
N GLN A 243 -11.81 13.98 45.00
CA GLN A 243 -12.43 14.33 46.28
C GLN A 243 -11.42 14.14 47.41
N GLY A 244 -10.82 15.24 47.84
CA GLY A 244 -9.95 15.26 49.01
C GLY A 244 -10.71 14.99 50.31
N PRO A 245 -9.98 14.49 51.32
CA PRO A 245 -10.12 15.00 52.67
C PRO A 245 -8.88 15.81 53.02
N GLN A 246 -9.13 16.96 53.63
CA GLN A 246 -8.12 17.88 54.18
C GLN A 246 -7.03 17.17 54.99
N PRO A 247 -5.79 17.68 55.00
CA PRO A 247 -4.78 17.25 55.95
C PRO A 247 -5.20 17.71 57.36
N GLN A 248 -5.52 16.76 58.23
CA GLN A 248 -5.51 16.98 59.67
C GLN A 248 -4.15 16.57 60.21
N ASP A 249 -3.53 17.52 60.89
CA ASP A 249 -2.30 17.39 61.64
C ASP A 249 -2.40 16.23 62.65
N ALA A 250 -1.48 15.28 62.58
CA ALA A 250 -1.25 14.30 63.65
C ALA A 250 0.24 13.96 63.73
N ASP A 251 0.88 14.73 64.60
CA ASP A 251 2.07 14.44 65.38
C ASP A 251 2.08 12.99 65.93
N GLY A 252 3.25 12.34 65.95
CA GLY A 252 3.44 11.05 66.60
C GLY A 252 4.46 10.15 65.92
N GLY A 253 5.73 10.27 66.31
CA GLY A 253 6.81 9.43 65.80
C GLY A 253 6.80 7.99 66.30
N GLN A 254 7.69 7.16 65.74
CA GLN A 254 8.52 6.24 66.50
C GLN A 254 9.56 5.56 65.62
N ASP A 255 10.75 5.44 66.22
CA ASP A 255 11.92 4.72 65.78
C ASP A 255 11.64 3.23 65.50
N LYS A 256 12.39 2.63 64.57
CA LYS A 256 13.31 1.50 64.85
C LYS A 256 13.95 0.92 63.58
N ASP A 257 15.26 1.09 63.52
CA ASP A 257 16.27 0.02 63.44
C ASP A 257 15.95 -1.27 62.66
N GLY A 258 16.75 -1.49 61.61
CA GLY A 258 17.79 -2.52 61.66
C GLY A 258 17.36 -3.98 61.47
N GLY A 259 17.75 -4.58 60.35
CA GLY A 259 17.67 -6.03 60.14
C GLY A 259 18.27 -6.48 58.82
N ASP A 260 19.54 -6.87 58.88
CA ASP A 260 20.44 -7.39 57.84
C ASP A 260 19.89 -8.64 57.08
N PRO A 261 20.36 -8.89 55.83
CA PRO A 261 19.89 -9.94 54.94
C PRO A 261 20.66 -11.24 55.19
N ASN A 262 19.96 -12.38 55.32
CA ASN A 262 20.45 -13.72 55.00
C ASN A 262 19.37 -14.75 55.32
N GLY A 263 18.95 -15.54 54.33
CA GLY A 263 18.12 -16.73 54.53
C GLY A 263 17.81 -17.43 53.21
N PRO A 264 18.08 -18.75 53.06
CA PRO A 264 18.55 -19.34 51.81
C PRO A 264 17.49 -20.09 51.00
N ASP A 265 17.94 -20.51 49.82
CA ASP A 265 17.34 -21.39 48.81
C ASP A 265 16.42 -22.51 49.34
N GLY A 266 15.30 -22.70 48.63
CA GLY A 266 14.37 -23.82 48.84
C GLY A 266 13.47 -24.05 47.63
N ASP A 267 13.88 -25.01 46.79
CA ASP A 267 13.08 -26.01 46.07
C ASP A 267 11.81 -25.60 45.30
N LEU A 268 11.93 -25.52 43.98
CA LEU A 268 10.82 -25.62 43.03
C LEU A 268 10.69 -27.06 42.52
N ASP A 269 9.88 -27.86 43.21
CA ASP A 269 9.28 -29.09 42.68
C ASP A 269 7.77 -29.00 42.92
N GLY A 270 7.00 -28.97 41.83
CA GLY A 270 5.54 -28.80 41.89
C GLY A 270 4.88 -29.10 40.55
N GLY A 271 4.79 -30.39 40.22
CA GLY A 271 3.88 -30.88 39.18
C GLY A 271 2.42 -30.73 39.60
N GLY A 272 1.54 -30.59 38.60
CA GLY A 272 0.09 -30.59 38.77
C GLY A 272 -0.60 -30.85 37.44
N GLN A 273 -0.95 -32.11 37.21
CA GLN A 273 -1.94 -32.55 36.23
C GLN A 273 -3.34 -32.11 36.69
N ASP A 274 -4.18 -31.66 35.76
CA ASP A 274 -5.64 -31.80 35.74
C ASP A 274 -6.06 -31.48 34.29
N GLY A 275 -6.77 -32.31 33.50
CA GLY A 275 -7.74 -33.34 33.86
C GLY A 275 -9.15 -32.80 33.63
N GLY A 276 -9.68 -32.82 32.40
CA GLY A 276 -11.09 -32.47 32.17
C GLY A 276 -11.52 -32.25 30.71
N ASP A 277 -11.76 -33.33 29.99
CA ASP A 277 -12.86 -33.44 29.00
C ASP A 277 -14.03 -34.17 29.73
N PRO A 278 -15.33 -34.17 29.30
CA PRO A 278 -15.82 -33.98 27.93
C PRO A 278 -17.22 -33.31 27.75
N LYS A 279 -17.59 -33.11 26.47
CA LYS A 279 -18.95 -33.23 25.87
C LYS A 279 -20.13 -32.41 26.44
N GLY A 280 -20.62 -31.50 25.59
CA GLY A 280 -22.03 -31.10 25.53
C GLY A 280 -22.46 -30.97 24.07
N GLN A 281 -23.23 -31.95 23.58
CA GLN A 281 -24.07 -31.83 22.39
C GLN A 281 -25.34 -31.10 22.81
N ASP A 282 -25.79 -30.12 22.04
CA ASP A 282 -27.23 -29.87 21.95
C ASP A 282 -27.64 -29.49 20.54
N ALA A 283 -28.74 -30.12 20.12
CA ALA A 283 -29.35 -30.05 18.82
C ALA A 283 -30.57 -29.11 18.88
N GLY A 284 -30.85 -28.42 17.79
CA GLY A 284 -32.04 -27.59 17.68
C GLY A 284 -32.28 -27.20 16.23
N ASP A 285 -32.96 -28.10 15.51
CA ASP A 285 -33.68 -27.81 14.28
C ASP A 285 -34.70 -26.69 14.51
N ASP A 286 -34.84 -25.77 13.55
CA ASP A 286 -36.18 -25.27 13.20
C ASP A 286 -36.23 -24.79 11.75
N ALA A 287 -37.21 -25.35 11.05
CA ALA A 287 -37.56 -25.12 9.67
C ALA A 287 -38.87 -24.32 9.60
N GLY A 288 -38.95 -23.40 8.64
CA GLY A 288 -40.18 -22.70 8.24
C GLY A 288 -39.80 -21.40 7.54
N GLY A 289 -40.08 -21.16 6.26
CA GLY A 289 -41.30 -21.46 5.53
C GLY A 289 -42.12 -20.17 5.42
N GLY A 290 -42.05 -19.47 4.27
CA GLY A 290 -42.82 -18.25 4.04
C GLY A 290 -42.46 -17.55 2.73
N GLU A 291 -43.07 -18.00 1.63
CA GLU A 291 -43.23 -17.25 0.38
C GLU A 291 -44.30 -16.14 0.51
N ALA A 292 -44.36 -15.28 -0.52
CA ALA A 292 -45.29 -14.17 -0.81
C ALA A 292 -44.73 -12.78 -0.42
N ASP A 293 -44.90 -11.71 -1.19
CA ASP A 293 -45.81 -11.48 -2.32
C ASP A 293 -45.27 -10.32 -3.17
N ALA A 294 -45.76 -10.26 -4.40
CA ALA A 294 -45.48 -9.24 -5.39
C ALA A 294 -46.10 -7.88 -5.04
N GLY A 295 -45.38 -6.81 -5.37
CA GLY A 295 -45.93 -5.46 -5.47
C GLY A 295 -45.27 -4.70 -6.63
N PRO A 296 -46.02 -4.28 -7.66
CA PRO A 296 -45.51 -3.43 -8.74
C PRO A 296 -46.04 -2.01 -8.60
N ASP A 297 -45.17 -1.06 -8.25
CA ASP A 297 -45.43 0.39 -8.36
C ASP A 297 -44.10 1.00 -8.83
N GLY A 298 -43.95 1.69 -9.96
CA GLY A 298 -44.81 2.72 -10.51
C GLY A 298 -44.05 4.04 -10.38
N GLY A 299 -43.57 4.63 -11.49
CA GLY A 299 -42.97 5.96 -11.45
C GLY A 299 -42.05 6.31 -12.61
N GLU A 300 -42.64 6.70 -13.74
CA GLU A 300 -42.03 7.55 -14.75
C GLU A 300 -41.46 8.83 -14.12
N LYS A 301 -40.24 9.24 -14.52
CA LYS A 301 -39.88 10.65 -14.63
C LYS A 301 -39.02 10.91 -15.85
N ASP A 302 -39.46 11.97 -16.51
CA ASP A 302 -39.02 12.56 -17.76
C ASP A 302 -37.64 13.25 -17.71
N GLN A 303 -37.10 13.39 -18.93
CA GLN A 303 -36.53 14.63 -19.52
C GLN A 303 -35.18 15.19 -19.05
N ASP A 304 -34.27 15.18 -20.04
CA ASP A 304 -33.62 16.35 -20.67
C ASP A 304 -32.80 17.35 -19.84
N GLY A 305 -31.58 17.59 -20.36
CA GLY A 305 -30.71 18.74 -20.08
C GLY A 305 -29.28 18.27 -19.79
N GLY A 306 -28.32 18.25 -20.71
CA GLY A 306 -28.15 19.12 -21.86
C GLY A 306 -27.59 20.47 -21.41
N ASP A 307 -26.32 20.52 -21.00
CA ASP A 307 -25.58 21.79 -20.96
C ASP A 307 -24.16 21.63 -21.50
N GLN A 308 -23.99 22.17 -22.71
CA GLN A 308 -22.71 22.43 -23.37
C GLN A 308 -22.36 23.90 -23.10
N GLY A 309 -21.50 24.15 -22.12
CA GLY A 309 -20.84 25.44 -21.95
C GLY A 309 -19.48 25.44 -22.65
N LYS A 310 -19.45 25.93 -23.89
CA LYS A 310 -18.24 26.49 -24.50
C LYS A 310 -17.99 27.84 -23.82
N ASP A 311 -16.75 28.13 -23.44
CA ASP A 311 -16.25 29.49 -23.68
C ASP A 311 -14.74 29.50 -23.95
N ALA A 312 -14.41 30.36 -24.90
CA ALA A 312 -13.12 30.55 -25.51
C ALA A 312 -12.53 31.90 -25.09
N GLY A 313 -11.21 31.98 -25.10
CA GLY A 313 -10.42 33.21 -24.95
C GLY A 313 -8.98 32.80 -24.67
N ASP A 314 -8.15 32.55 -25.69
CA ASP A 314 -7.36 33.55 -26.44
C ASP A 314 -6.66 34.57 -25.52
N GLU A 315 -5.36 34.37 -25.27
CA GLU A 315 -4.32 35.36 -25.57
C GLU A 315 -2.92 34.71 -25.53
N ASP A 316 -2.07 35.22 -26.43
CA ASP A 316 -0.88 34.63 -27.07
C ASP A 316 0.44 34.93 -26.29
N PRO A 317 1.66 34.66 -26.80
CA PRO A 317 2.77 34.11 -26.04
C PRO A 317 3.80 35.18 -25.63
N ASN A 318 4.55 34.93 -24.56
CA ASN A 318 5.71 35.76 -24.24
C ASN A 318 7.00 34.96 -24.42
N ASP A 319 7.64 35.20 -25.57
CA ASP A 319 9.00 34.81 -25.91
C ASP A 319 9.99 35.58 -25.01
N GLY A 320 10.66 34.85 -24.13
CA GLY A 320 11.81 35.34 -23.36
C GLY A 320 13.07 34.57 -23.77
N GLU A 321 13.93 35.21 -24.56
CA GLU A 321 15.26 34.72 -24.93
C GLU A 321 16.14 34.40 -23.70
N PRO A 322 16.99 33.36 -23.76
CA PRO A 322 18.01 33.10 -22.75
C PRO A 322 19.20 34.04 -22.93
N LYS A 323 19.56 34.77 -21.86
CA LYS A 323 20.83 35.51 -21.79
C LYS A 323 21.95 34.60 -21.33
N ASP A 324 23.01 34.52 -22.13
CA ASP A 324 24.31 33.97 -21.78
C ASP A 324 24.91 34.64 -20.53
N PRO A 325 25.52 33.88 -19.60
CA PRO A 325 26.44 34.44 -18.63
C PRO A 325 27.81 34.70 -19.28
N GLN A 326 28.19 35.97 -19.33
CA GLN A 326 29.53 36.41 -19.71
C GLN A 326 30.58 35.99 -18.68
N ASP A 327 31.73 35.59 -19.20
CA ASP A 327 33.01 35.43 -18.51
C ASP A 327 33.38 36.70 -17.73
N GLY A 328 33.54 36.55 -16.41
CA GLY A 328 34.11 37.54 -15.52
C GLY A 328 35.37 36.99 -14.85
N GLU A 329 36.52 37.59 -15.16
CA GLU A 329 37.83 37.31 -14.57
C GLU A 329 37.86 37.52 -13.04
N PRO A 330 38.75 36.80 -12.32
CA PRO A 330 38.79 36.79 -10.86
C PRO A 330 39.44 38.06 -10.28
N GLN A 331 38.76 38.70 -9.32
CA GLN A 331 39.35 39.74 -8.47
C GLN A 331 40.16 39.13 -7.31
N PRO A 332 41.20 39.82 -6.82
CA PRO A 332 42.13 39.30 -5.81
C PRO A 332 41.53 39.34 -4.40
N ALA A 333 41.87 38.32 -3.60
CA ALA A 333 41.48 38.20 -2.20
C ALA A 333 42.04 39.31 -1.32
N GLU A 334 41.17 39.95 -0.54
CA GLU A 334 41.55 40.70 0.66
C GLU A 334 41.66 39.76 1.88
N PRO A 335 42.62 39.99 2.81
CA PRO A 335 42.80 39.16 3.99
C PRO A 335 42.10 39.75 5.23
N GLY A 336 41.25 38.95 5.87
CA GLY A 336 40.67 39.19 7.19
C GLY A 336 39.39 38.35 7.32
N ASP A 337 39.10 37.60 8.36
CA ASP A 337 39.49 37.69 9.75
C ASP A 337 39.46 36.27 10.36
N ARG A 338 40.38 35.97 11.28
CA ARG A 338 40.52 34.64 11.88
C ARG A 338 39.47 34.45 12.98
N GLY A 339 38.27 34.02 12.59
CA GLY A 339 37.27 33.44 13.48
C GLY A 339 37.25 31.91 13.36
N ASN A 340 37.78 31.25 14.37
CA ASN A 340 37.93 29.79 14.46
C ASN A 340 36.56 29.10 14.60
N ALA A 341 36.05 28.48 13.54
CA ALA A 341 34.99 27.47 13.61
C ALA A 341 35.15 26.50 12.43
N SER A 342 35.29 25.21 12.72
CA SER A 342 35.39 24.13 11.74
C SER A 342 34.18 24.15 10.82
N SER A 343 34.41 24.35 9.53
CA SER A 343 33.39 24.26 8.49
C SER A 343 33.38 22.86 7.93
N ASP A 344 32.80 21.92 8.69
CA ASP A 344 32.29 20.69 8.11
C ASP A 344 30.93 21.02 7.45
N PRO A 345 30.75 20.78 6.14
CA PRO A 345 29.44 20.93 5.50
C PRO A 345 28.32 20.16 6.21
N GLY A 346 28.64 19.08 6.94
CA GLY A 346 27.69 18.30 7.75
C GLY A 346 27.06 19.10 8.89
N ASP A 347 27.84 19.94 9.58
CA ASP A 347 27.35 20.70 10.73
C ASP A 347 26.37 21.80 10.31
N ARG A 348 26.54 22.40 9.12
CA ARG A 348 25.59 23.38 8.58
C ARG A 348 24.23 22.78 8.22
N ILE A 349 24.18 21.49 7.88
CA ILE A 349 22.92 20.82 7.56
C ILE A 349 22.18 20.50 8.87
N LEU A 350 22.87 20.05 9.90
CA LEU A 350 22.28 19.80 11.22
C LEU A 350 21.76 21.10 11.87
N GLU A 351 22.52 22.19 11.79
CA GLU A 351 22.10 23.50 12.29
C GLU A 351 20.86 24.03 11.54
N ARG A 352 20.65 23.61 10.28
CA ARG A 352 19.45 23.92 9.51
C ARG A 352 18.24 23.10 9.93
N PHE A 353 18.44 21.87 10.41
CA PHE A 353 17.36 21.04 10.97
C PHE A 353 16.93 21.53 12.36
N ASP A 354 17.86 22.00 13.18
CA ASP A 354 17.54 22.60 14.48
C ASP A 354 16.79 23.94 14.37
N GLN A 355 16.92 24.63 13.24
CA GLN A 355 16.20 25.88 12.94
C GLN A 355 14.86 25.67 12.20
N MET A 356 14.50 24.44 11.82
CA MET A 356 13.19 24.20 11.23
C MET A 356 12.11 24.20 12.31
N GLU A 357 11.09 25.05 12.13
CA GLU A 357 9.92 25.05 12.99
C GLU A 357 9.29 23.67 13.00
N THR A 358 8.99 23.15 14.19
CA THR A 358 8.33 21.86 14.32
C THR A 358 6.93 21.92 13.71
N TYR A 359 6.42 20.79 13.24
CA TYR A 359 5.08 20.70 12.67
C TYR A 359 4.00 21.23 13.64
N GLN A 360 4.18 21.00 14.94
CA GLN A 360 3.31 21.54 15.98
C GLN A 360 3.33 23.08 16.07
N GLN A 361 4.50 23.71 15.87
CA GLN A 361 4.60 25.18 15.82
C GLN A 361 3.96 25.76 14.56
N GLN A 362 4.09 25.10 13.41
CA GLN A 362 3.40 25.51 12.18
C GLN A 362 1.87 25.39 12.31
N ASP A 363 1.36 24.29 12.86
CA ASP A 363 -0.08 24.11 13.06
C ASP A 363 -0.63 25.15 14.06
N ALA A 364 0.10 25.42 15.15
CA ALA A 364 -0.26 26.47 16.10
C ALA A 364 -0.30 27.87 15.46
N LYS A 365 0.66 28.20 14.59
CA LYS A 365 0.64 29.45 13.81
C LYS A 365 -0.55 29.53 12.88
N LYS A 366 -0.88 28.44 12.18
CA LYS A 366 -2.00 28.39 11.25
C LYS A 366 -3.33 28.62 11.96
N ARG A 367 -3.55 27.94 13.10
CA ARG A 367 -4.73 28.14 13.96
C ARG A 367 -4.83 29.57 14.50
N ASN A 368 -3.71 30.19 14.87
CA ASN A 368 -3.70 31.58 15.32
C ASN A 368 -4.02 32.56 14.19
N HIS A 369 -3.57 32.28 12.96
CA HIS A 369 -3.85 33.10 11.80
C HIS A 369 -5.34 33.06 11.41
N ASP A 370 -5.97 31.88 11.51
CA ASP A 370 -7.41 31.71 11.25
C ASP A 370 -8.28 32.40 12.32
N ARG A 371 -7.85 32.36 13.59
CA ARG A 371 -8.49 33.13 14.68
C ARG A 371 -8.40 34.64 14.49
N LYS A 372 -7.29 35.14 13.94
CA LYS A 372 -7.11 36.58 13.73
C LYS A 372 -8.00 37.10 12.59
N ARG A 373 -8.14 36.32 11.51
CA ARG A 373 -9.04 36.67 10.39
C ARG A 373 -10.52 36.72 10.80
N THR A 374 -10.96 35.82 11.69
CA THR A 374 -12.36 35.81 12.16
C THR A 374 -12.72 36.97 13.10
N LEU A 375 -11.73 37.71 13.60
CA LEU A 375 -11.95 38.89 14.46
C LEU A 375 -11.88 40.23 13.70
N GLU A 376 -11.36 40.24 12.47
CA GLU A 376 -11.29 41.46 11.64
C GLU A 376 -12.58 41.69 10.81
N ASP A 377 -13.47 40.70 10.71
CA ASP A 377 -14.77 40.75 10.01
C ASP A 377 -15.99 41.05 10.93
N LYS A 378 -15.76 41.62 12.12
CA LYS A 378 -16.79 42.14 13.03
C LYS A 378 -16.52 43.59 13.38
#